data_AF-A0A524CK15-F1
#
_entry.id   AF-A0A524CK15-F1
#
_cell.length_a   1.000
_cell.length_b   1.000
_cell.length_c   1.000
_cell.angle_alpha   90.00
_cell.angle_beta   90.00
_cell.angle_gamma   90.00
#
_symmetry.space_group_name_H-M   'P 1'
#
loop_
_entity.id
_entity.type
_entity.pdbx_description
1 polymer ?
#
loop_
_entity_poly.entity_id
_entity_poly.type
_entity_poly.pdbx_seq_one_letter_code
_entity_poly.pdbx_strand_id
1 'polypeptide(L)'
;MFKKLKDRLSAALGISLLLTFLVIFALGYDFQFFELELFYLLIVLPYLVGFFIFFFILMTLYDYKERIKTKFMIREEQKNLSNNIERYIEQYNLEKAEELIKDINKIFLRKKLKKKLLDKYIEVIKADLDKAERLISYREIQKATWTLNKIQEIINEKKLQTFQKDINDLREKIEELKLQRKLENKRKIRKIILNLSTKKEKLYVSEISEESGINKDNLIIGVIKEMLKNDEIYGEYFTNSRSISFDIQHNIAEIDKLMSVFREWEKGNIGKKN
;
A
#
# COMPACT_ATOMS: atom_id res chain seq x y z
N MET A 1 -18.33 10.52 -37.43
CA MET A 1 -18.55 9.51 -38.49
C MET A 1 -19.79 9.82 -39.33
N PHE A 2 -20.96 10.06 -38.73
CA PHE A 2 -22.20 10.42 -39.44
C PHE A 2 -22.08 11.64 -40.39
N LYS A 3 -21.33 12.67 -40.00
CA LYS A 3 -21.09 13.85 -40.86
C LYS A 3 -20.40 13.46 -42.18
N LYS A 4 -19.29 12.71 -42.12
CA LYS A 4 -18.57 12.21 -43.31
C LYS A 4 -19.42 11.31 -44.21
N LEU A 5 -20.32 10.50 -43.63
CA LEU A 5 -21.22 9.65 -44.42
C LEU A 5 -22.31 10.49 -45.12
N LYS A 6 -22.86 11.48 -44.42
CA LYS A 6 -23.83 12.44 -44.97
C LYS A 6 -23.22 13.21 -46.15
N ASP A 7 -21.99 13.70 -45.99
CA ASP A 7 -21.28 14.46 -47.02
C ASP A 7 -21.00 13.61 -48.27
N ARG A 8 -20.69 12.32 -48.10
CA ARG A 8 -20.50 11.37 -49.20
C ARG A 8 -21.80 11.02 -49.91
N LEU A 9 -22.89 10.83 -49.17
CA LEU A 9 -24.22 10.59 -49.74
C LEU A 9 -24.74 11.79 -50.52
N SER A 10 -24.55 13.01 -50.00
CA SER A 10 -24.93 14.23 -50.73
C SER A 10 -24.11 14.41 -52.01
N ALA A 11 -22.81 14.08 -51.99
CA ALA A 11 -21.98 14.13 -53.19
C ALA A 11 -22.42 13.09 -54.23
N ALA A 12 -22.71 11.86 -53.81
CA ALA A 12 -23.19 10.80 -54.70
C ALA A 12 -24.56 11.13 -55.32
N LEU A 13 -25.49 11.68 -54.53
CA LEU A 13 -26.78 12.16 -55.02
C LEU A 13 -26.62 13.32 -56.01
N GLY A 14 -25.71 14.26 -55.73
CA GLY A 14 -25.40 15.37 -56.64
C GLY A 14 -24.85 14.90 -57.98
N ILE A 15 -23.91 13.94 -57.98
CA ILE A 15 -23.34 13.36 -59.19
C ILE A 15 -24.40 12.58 -59.98
N SER A 16 -25.24 11.79 -59.31
CA SER A 16 -26.33 11.05 -59.95
C SER A 16 -27.33 12.00 -60.62
N LEU A 17 -27.76 13.06 -59.93
CA LEU A 17 -28.66 14.08 -60.50
C LEU A 17 -28.04 14.76 -61.74
N LEU A 18 -26.75 15.11 -61.67
CA LEU A 18 -26.04 15.76 -62.77
C LEU A 18 -25.89 14.82 -63.99
N LEU A 19 -25.61 13.54 -63.78
CA LEU A 19 -25.59 12.53 -64.86
C LEU A 19 -26.98 12.33 -65.47
N THR A 20 -28.02 12.28 -64.65
CA THR A 20 -29.41 12.13 -65.14
C THR A 20 -29.80 13.34 -65.98
N PHE A 21 -29.42 14.55 -65.54
CA PHE A 21 -29.64 15.78 -66.29
C PHE A 21 -28.88 15.80 -67.62
N LEU A 22 -27.60 15.39 -67.63
CA LEU A 22 -26.81 15.29 -68.86
C LEU A 22 -27.39 14.28 -69.87
N VAL A 23 -27.92 13.15 -69.39
CA VAL A 23 -28.60 12.17 -70.25
C VAL A 23 -29.88 12.76 -70.83
N ILE A 24 -30.72 13.39 -70.02
CA ILE A 24 -31.95 14.07 -70.50
C ILE A 24 -31.60 15.16 -71.52
N PHE A 25 -30.55 15.94 -71.27
CA PHE A 25 -30.09 17.00 -72.15
C PHE A 25 -29.54 16.46 -73.48
N ALA A 26 -28.79 15.35 -73.45
CA ALA A 26 -28.28 14.68 -74.64
C ALA A 26 -29.39 14.06 -75.50
N LEU A 27 -30.46 13.55 -74.89
CA LEU A 27 -31.63 12.99 -75.57
C LEU A 27 -32.57 14.07 -76.16
N GLY A 28 -32.42 15.33 -75.74
CA GLY A 28 -33.23 16.44 -76.23
C GLY A 28 -32.91 16.93 -77.65
N TYR A 29 -31.97 16.29 -78.36
CA TYR A 29 -31.42 16.83 -79.61
C TYR A 29 -32.02 16.28 -80.92
N ASP A 30 -32.92 15.28 -80.91
CA ASP A 30 -33.71 14.94 -82.10
C ASP A 30 -35.01 14.19 -81.74
N PHE A 31 -36.16 14.85 -81.95
CA PHE A 31 -37.49 14.38 -81.53
C PHE A 31 -38.01 13.14 -82.29
N GLN A 32 -37.29 12.67 -83.32
CA GLN A 32 -37.73 11.57 -84.19
C GLN A 32 -37.39 10.15 -83.67
N PHE A 33 -36.57 10.02 -82.62
CA PHE A 33 -36.21 8.71 -82.01
C PHE A 33 -36.87 8.44 -80.64
N PHE A 34 -37.73 9.34 -80.18
CA PHE A 34 -38.25 9.40 -78.81
C PHE A 34 -38.98 8.13 -78.35
N GLU A 35 -39.75 7.47 -79.22
CA GLU A 35 -40.53 6.28 -78.84
C GLU A 35 -39.64 5.06 -78.56
N LEU A 36 -38.57 4.89 -79.34
CA LEU A 36 -37.63 3.78 -79.16
C LEU A 36 -36.80 3.98 -77.88
N GLU A 37 -36.34 5.20 -77.64
CA GLU A 37 -35.57 5.56 -76.44
C GLU A 37 -36.38 5.43 -75.16
N LEU A 38 -37.67 5.80 -75.17
CA LEU A 38 -38.56 5.65 -74.03
C LEU A 38 -38.76 4.17 -73.65
N PHE A 39 -38.90 3.29 -74.66
CA PHE A 39 -39.01 1.85 -74.44
C PHE A 39 -37.72 1.27 -73.84
N TYR A 40 -36.56 1.67 -74.36
CA TYR A 40 -35.26 1.30 -73.79
C TYR A 40 -35.10 1.81 -72.35
N LEU A 41 -35.51 3.05 -72.05
CA LEU A 41 -35.47 3.60 -70.70
C LEU A 41 -36.34 2.78 -69.74
N LEU A 42 -37.55 2.40 -70.17
CA LEU A 42 -38.50 1.63 -69.35
C LEU A 42 -37.96 0.23 -69.02
N ILE A 43 -37.18 -0.36 -69.94
CA ILE A 43 -36.51 -1.65 -69.73
C ILE A 43 -35.25 -1.49 -68.86
N VAL A 44 -34.42 -0.48 -69.11
CA VAL A 44 -33.10 -0.33 -68.46
C VAL A 44 -33.19 0.25 -67.04
N LEU A 45 -34.14 1.15 -66.79
CA LEU A 45 -34.28 1.85 -65.51
C LEU A 45 -34.49 0.91 -64.31
N PRO A 46 -35.35 -0.14 -64.37
CA PRO A 46 -35.47 -1.11 -63.28
C PRO A 46 -34.15 -1.83 -62.95
N TYR A 47 -33.33 -2.16 -63.96
CA TYR A 47 -32.02 -2.79 -63.75
C TYR A 47 -31.05 -1.82 -63.08
N LEU A 48 -31.04 -0.54 -63.48
CA LEU A 48 -30.22 0.48 -62.82
C LEU A 48 -30.63 0.67 -61.35
N VAL A 49 -31.93 0.81 -61.08
CA VAL A 49 -32.46 0.92 -59.71
C VAL A 49 -32.10 -0.32 -58.89
N GLY A 50 -32.30 -1.52 -59.45
CA GLY A 50 -31.93 -2.79 -58.82
C GLY A 50 -30.43 -2.87 -58.50
N PHE A 51 -29.57 -2.42 -59.43
CA PHE A 51 -28.12 -2.35 -59.23
C PHE A 51 -27.74 -1.42 -58.07
N PHE A 52 -28.34 -0.22 -57.98
CA PHE A 52 -28.07 0.70 -56.87
C PHE A 52 -28.56 0.17 -55.52
N ILE A 53 -29.74 -0.45 -55.47
CA ILE A 53 -30.26 -1.10 -54.26
C ILE A 53 -29.31 -2.22 -53.81
N PHE A 54 -28.91 -3.08 -54.75
CA PHE A 54 -27.96 -4.16 -54.49
C PHE A 54 -26.63 -3.63 -53.95
N PHE A 55 -26.08 -2.59 -54.57
CA PHE A 55 -24.84 -1.96 -54.11
C PHE A 55 -24.98 -1.34 -52.72
N PHE A 56 -26.12 -0.69 -52.42
CA PHE A 56 -26.40 -0.15 -51.10
C PHE A 56 -26.46 -1.26 -50.04
N ILE A 57 -27.14 -2.37 -50.33
CA ILE A 57 -27.18 -3.54 -49.44
C ILE A 57 -25.76 -4.07 -49.20
N LEU A 58 -24.95 -4.25 -50.25
CA LEU A 58 -23.55 -4.69 -50.09
C LEU A 58 -22.73 -3.74 -49.20
N MET A 59 -22.86 -2.43 -49.39
CA MET A 59 -22.18 -1.43 -48.56
C MET A 59 -22.61 -1.50 -47.09
N THR A 60 -23.92 -1.65 -46.82
CA THR A 60 -24.42 -1.80 -45.44
C THR A 60 -23.95 -3.09 -44.77
N LEU A 61 -23.89 -4.20 -45.51
CA LEU A 61 -23.37 -5.48 -45.04
C LEU A 61 -21.87 -5.41 -44.75
N TYR A 62 -21.10 -4.73 -45.61
CA TYR A 62 -19.68 -4.50 -45.41
C TYR A 62 -19.42 -3.67 -44.13
N ASP A 63 -20.12 -2.54 -43.99
CA ASP A 63 -20.05 -1.70 -42.78
C ASP A 63 -20.44 -2.47 -41.52
N TYR A 64 -21.46 -3.33 -41.60
CA TYR A 64 -21.89 -4.18 -40.50
C TYR A 64 -20.82 -5.20 -40.10
N LYS A 65 -20.20 -5.87 -41.09
CA LYS A 65 -19.10 -6.81 -40.88
C LYS A 65 -17.90 -6.15 -40.21
N GLU A 66 -17.49 -4.97 -40.68
CA GLU A 66 -16.38 -4.22 -40.07
C GLU A 66 -16.70 -3.83 -38.61
N ARG A 67 -17.92 -3.35 -38.32
CA ARG A 67 -18.34 -3.05 -36.94
C ARG A 67 -18.30 -4.28 -36.04
N ILE A 68 -18.70 -5.45 -36.55
CA ILE A 68 -18.59 -6.72 -35.81
C ILE A 68 -17.12 -7.04 -35.53
N LYS A 69 -16.25 -6.97 -36.55
CA LYS A 69 -14.81 -7.23 -36.42
C LYS A 69 -14.16 -6.31 -35.39
N THR A 70 -14.42 -5.01 -35.44
CA THR A 70 -13.94 -4.05 -34.43
C THR A 70 -14.44 -4.39 -33.02
N LYS A 71 -15.71 -4.78 -32.87
CA LYS A 71 -16.24 -5.22 -31.56
C LYS A 71 -15.55 -6.48 -31.04
N PHE A 72 -15.22 -7.43 -31.91
CA PHE A 72 -14.47 -8.63 -31.52
C PHE A 72 -13.04 -8.29 -31.09
N MET A 73 -12.32 -7.47 -31.86
CA MET A 73 -10.95 -7.04 -31.49
C MET A 73 -10.94 -6.31 -30.14
N ILE A 74 -11.86 -5.36 -29.91
CA ILE A 74 -11.96 -4.66 -28.62
C ILE A 74 -12.26 -5.65 -27.47
N ARG A 75 -13.10 -6.66 -27.68
CA ARG A 75 -13.39 -7.68 -26.65
C ARG A 75 -12.16 -8.54 -26.35
N GLU A 76 -11.39 -8.90 -27.36
CA GLU A 76 -10.16 -9.69 -27.21
C GLU A 76 -9.07 -8.90 -26.50
N GLU A 77 -8.84 -7.64 -26.89
CA GLU A 77 -7.94 -6.72 -26.19
C GLU A 77 -8.33 -6.55 -24.71
N GLN A 78 -9.61 -6.36 -24.42
CA GLN A 78 -10.10 -6.27 -23.04
C GLN A 78 -9.88 -7.56 -22.25
N LYS A 79 -10.03 -8.73 -22.88
CA LYS A 79 -9.78 -10.03 -22.25
C LYS A 79 -8.29 -10.19 -21.96
N ASN A 80 -7.42 -9.85 -22.90
CA ASN A 80 -5.98 -9.90 -22.74
C ASN A 80 -5.48 -8.96 -21.64
N LEU A 81 -6.00 -7.73 -21.60
CA LEU A 81 -5.70 -6.77 -20.53
C LEU A 81 -6.15 -7.30 -19.16
N SER A 82 -7.36 -7.87 -19.07
CA SER A 82 -7.86 -8.50 -17.83
C SER A 82 -6.95 -9.63 -17.37
N ASN A 83 -6.53 -10.52 -18.27
CA ASN A 83 -5.64 -11.64 -17.94
C ASN A 83 -4.24 -11.18 -17.50
N ASN A 84 -3.75 -10.08 -18.08
CA ASN A 84 -2.47 -9.50 -17.67
C ASN A 84 -2.57 -8.91 -16.26
N ILE A 85 -3.65 -8.20 -15.96
CA ILE A 85 -3.89 -7.66 -14.61
C ILE A 85 -4.01 -8.78 -13.58
N GLU A 86 -4.75 -9.85 -13.88
CA GLU A 86 -4.86 -11.00 -12.98
C GLU A 86 -3.49 -11.64 -12.71
N ARG A 87 -2.66 -11.80 -13.75
CA ARG A 87 -1.26 -12.26 -13.60
C ARG A 87 -0.43 -11.33 -12.70
N TYR A 88 -0.55 -10.01 -12.84
CA TYR A 88 0.18 -9.07 -11.97
C TYR A 88 -0.30 -9.11 -10.52
N ILE A 89 -1.60 -9.30 -10.29
CA ILE A 89 -2.18 -9.49 -8.95
C ILE A 89 -1.60 -10.76 -8.30
N GLU A 90 -1.52 -11.86 -9.06
CA GLU A 90 -0.96 -13.13 -8.58
C GLU A 90 0.55 -13.04 -8.28
N GLN A 91 1.28 -12.24 -9.05
CA GLN A 91 2.72 -12.00 -8.86
C GLN A 91 3.05 -10.96 -7.78
N TYR A 92 2.06 -10.48 -7.01
CA TYR A 92 2.21 -9.43 -5.99
C TYR A 92 2.74 -8.08 -6.52
N ASN A 93 2.64 -7.83 -7.83
CA ASN A 93 2.97 -6.53 -8.41
C ASN A 93 1.71 -5.63 -8.43
N LEU A 94 1.26 -5.27 -7.23
CA LEU A 94 -0.04 -4.63 -7.03
C LEU A 94 -0.09 -3.21 -7.61
N GLU A 95 1.01 -2.46 -7.55
CA GLU A 95 1.10 -1.11 -8.12
C GLU A 95 0.89 -1.11 -9.64
N LYS A 96 1.55 -2.05 -10.34
CA LYS A 96 1.39 -2.19 -11.78
C LYS A 96 -0.01 -2.66 -12.17
N ALA A 97 -0.62 -3.53 -11.36
CA ALA A 97 -2.01 -3.93 -11.54
C ALA A 97 -2.97 -2.72 -11.40
N GLU A 98 -2.72 -1.83 -10.43
CA GLU A 98 -3.52 -0.60 -10.25
C GLU A 98 -3.44 0.35 -11.43
N GLU A 99 -2.24 0.54 -11.98
CA GLU A 99 -2.01 1.37 -13.15
C GLU A 99 -2.84 0.87 -14.34
N LEU A 100 -2.72 -0.42 -14.67
CA LEU A 100 -3.46 -1.04 -15.77
C LEU A 100 -4.98 -1.03 -15.59
N ILE A 101 -5.48 -1.07 -14.35
CA ILE A 101 -6.92 -0.96 -14.05
C ILE A 101 -7.47 0.43 -14.41
N LYS A 102 -6.64 1.48 -14.44
CA LYS A 102 -7.08 2.83 -14.84
C LYS A 102 -7.46 2.89 -16.32
N ASP A 103 -6.79 2.10 -17.16
CA ASP A 103 -6.98 2.07 -18.62
C ASP A 103 -8.21 1.25 -19.05
N ILE A 104 -8.85 0.53 -18.12
CA ILE A 104 -10.05 -0.24 -18.42
C ILE A 104 -11.27 0.69 -18.53
N ASN A 105 -11.75 0.86 -19.77
CA ASN A 105 -12.98 1.59 -20.08
C ASN A 105 -14.26 0.89 -19.58
N LYS A 106 -14.25 -0.45 -19.48
CA LYS A 106 -15.45 -1.21 -19.09
C LYS A 106 -15.67 -1.18 -17.57
N ILE A 107 -16.64 -0.37 -17.13
CA ILE A 107 -16.96 -0.12 -15.71
C ILE A 107 -17.12 -1.42 -14.89
N PHE A 108 -17.87 -2.40 -15.40
CA PHE A 108 -18.09 -3.67 -14.69
C PHE A 108 -16.79 -4.44 -14.46
N LEU A 109 -15.96 -4.56 -15.50
CA LEU A 109 -14.69 -5.28 -15.41
C LEU A 109 -13.72 -4.56 -14.44
N ARG A 110 -13.68 -3.23 -14.53
CA ARG A 110 -12.92 -2.38 -13.61
C ARG A 110 -13.33 -2.59 -12.15
N LYS A 111 -14.63 -2.62 -11.85
CA LYS A 111 -15.14 -2.90 -10.50
C LYS A 111 -14.73 -4.29 -10.01
N LYS A 112 -14.86 -5.32 -10.84
CA LYS A 112 -14.47 -6.70 -10.51
C LYS A 112 -12.97 -6.80 -10.18
N LEU A 113 -12.10 -6.21 -11.00
CA LEU A 113 -10.65 -6.26 -10.80
C LEU A 113 -10.21 -5.43 -9.59
N LYS A 114 -10.82 -4.26 -9.35
CA LYS A 114 -10.59 -3.47 -8.13
C LYS A 114 -10.92 -4.26 -6.87
N LYS A 115 -12.01 -5.03 -6.87
CA LYS A 115 -12.36 -5.89 -5.73
C LYS A 115 -11.29 -6.97 -5.50
N LYS A 116 -10.91 -7.71 -6.54
CA LYS A 116 -9.84 -8.73 -6.44
C LYS A 116 -8.53 -8.15 -5.93
N LEU A 117 -8.14 -6.99 -6.43
CA LEU A 117 -6.96 -6.27 -6.00
C LEU A 117 -7.04 -5.89 -4.51
N LEU A 118 -8.20 -5.38 -4.06
CA LEU A 118 -8.43 -5.06 -2.65
C LEU A 118 -8.32 -6.31 -1.77
N ASP A 119 -8.93 -7.42 -2.17
CA ASP A 119 -8.83 -8.70 -1.47
C ASP A 119 -7.37 -9.15 -1.34
N LYS A 120 -6.54 -8.90 -2.36
CA LYS A 120 -5.10 -9.20 -2.33
C LYS A 120 -4.33 -8.28 -1.38
N TYR A 121 -4.62 -6.98 -1.34
CA TYR A 121 -4.04 -6.07 -0.34
C TYR A 121 -4.36 -6.52 1.09
N ILE A 122 -5.60 -6.96 1.34
CA ILE A 122 -6.03 -7.51 2.63
C ILE A 122 -5.18 -8.74 3.01
N GLU A 123 -4.91 -9.65 2.07
CA GLU A 123 -4.06 -10.82 2.29
C GLU A 123 -2.61 -10.43 2.64
N VAL A 124 -2.02 -9.48 1.91
CA VAL A 124 -0.67 -8.97 2.18
C VAL A 124 -0.58 -8.32 3.56
N ILE A 125 -1.56 -7.49 3.91
CA ILE A 125 -1.64 -6.83 5.23
C ILE A 125 -1.67 -7.87 6.35
N LYS A 126 -2.49 -8.93 6.21
CA LYS A 126 -2.55 -10.02 7.21
C LYS A 126 -1.21 -10.72 7.39
N ALA A 127 -0.54 -11.07 6.28
CA ALA A 127 0.76 -11.72 6.35
C ALA A 127 1.84 -10.82 7.01
N ASP A 128 1.81 -9.52 6.74
CA ASP A 128 2.73 -8.55 7.35
C ASP A 128 2.39 -8.29 8.84
N LEU A 129 1.12 -8.35 9.24
CA LEU A 129 0.71 -8.32 10.66
C LEU A 129 1.24 -9.55 11.41
N ASP A 130 1.08 -10.75 10.86
CA ASP A 130 1.61 -11.99 11.45
C ASP A 130 3.14 -11.95 11.56
N LYS A 131 3.81 -11.31 10.58
CA LYS A 131 5.25 -11.06 10.64
C LYS A 131 5.61 -10.08 11.76
N ALA A 132 4.88 -8.99 11.90
CA ALA A 132 5.10 -8.01 12.97
C ALA A 132 4.93 -8.64 14.36
N GLU A 133 3.89 -9.47 14.54
CA GLU A 133 3.65 -10.18 15.80
C GLU A 133 4.81 -11.14 16.15
N ARG A 134 5.32 -11.89 15.15
CA ARG A 134 6.52 -12.72 15.34
C ARG A 134 7.75 -11.89 15.74
N LEU A 135 7.99 -10.76 15.08
CA LEU A 135 9.10 -9.86 15.44
C LEU A 135 8.98 -9.31 16.86
N ILE A 136 7.75 -9.00 17.31
CA ILE A 136 7.45 -8.61 18.69
C ILE A 136 7.80 -9.74 19.65
N SER A 137 7.41 -10.98 19.33
CA SER A 137 7.72 -12.15 20.16
C SER A 137 9.24 -12.38 20.32
N TYR A 138 10.01 -12.09 19.27
CA TYR A 138 11.48 -12.15 19.30
C TYR A 138 12.16 -10.89 19.87
N ARG A 139 11.39 -9.94 20.40
CA ARG A 139 11.88 -8.65 20.91
C ARG A 139 12.65 -7.81 19.88
N GLU A 140 12.42 -8.02 18.58
CA GLU A 140 12.99 -7.24 17.48
C GLU A 140 12.20 -5.94 17.24
N ILE A 141 12.10 -5.10 18.27
CA ILE A 141 11.17 -3.95 18.35
C ILE A 141 11.30 -2.98 17.17
N GLN A 142 12.53 -2.68 16.71
CA GLN A 142 12.75 -1.74 15.61
C GLN A 142 12.18 -2.26 14.29
N LYS A 143 12.42 -3.53 13.96
CA LYS A 143 11.91 -4.16 12.75
C LYS A 143 10.39 -4.28 12.79
N ALA A 144 9.82 -4.67 13.93
CA ALA A 144 8.38 -4.71 14.13
C ALA A 144 7.73 -3.33 13.91
N THR A 145 8.32 -2.27 14.48
CA THR A 145 7.84 -0.89 14.31
C THR A 145 7.86 -0.46 12.84
N TRP A 146 8.96 -0.77 12.13
CA TRP A 146 9.07 -0.48 10.70
C TRP A 146 8.00 -1.20 9.88
N THR A 147 7.76 -2.50 10.16
CA THR A 147 6.71 -3.27 9.49
C THR A 147 5.32 -2.67 9.74
N LEU A 148 4.97 -2.31 10.99
CA LEU A 148 3.68 -1.69 11.29
C LEU A 148 3.49 -0.33 10.60
N ASN A 149 4.55 0.47 10.46
CA ASN A 149 4.47 1.76 9.75
C ASN A 149 4.18 1.56 8.26
N LYS A 150 4.82 0.57 7.63
CA LYS A 150 4.53 0.20 6.25
C LYS A 150 3.08 -0.26 6.06
N ILE A 151 2.55 -1.06 6.98
CA ILE A 151 1.14 -1.49 6.94
C ILE A 151 0.20 -0.27 7.10
N GLN A 152 0.50 0.65 8.01
CA GLN A 152 -0.30 1.85 8.22
C GLN A 152 -0.36 2.73 6.96
N GLU A 153 0.74 2.86 6.23
CA GLU A 153 0.79 3.60 4.96
C GLU A 153 -0.18 3.00 3.94
N ILE A 154 -0.13 1.68 3.74
CA ILE A 154 -1.03 0.96 2.82
C ILE A 154 -2.50 1.14 3.25
N ILE A 155 -2.79 1.02 4.55
CA ILE A 155 -4.15 1.19 5.07
C ILE A 155 -4.69 2.59 4.82
N ASN A 156 -3.87 3.62 5.07
CA ASN A 156 -4.26 5.00 4.86
C ASN A 156 -4.53 5.29 3.39
N GLU A 157 -3.64 4.81 2.51
CA GLU A 157 -3.77 4.99 1.06
C GLU A 157 -5.02 4.28 0.51
N LYS A 158 -5.26 3.03 0.94
CA LYS A 158 -6.37 2.20 0.46
C LYS A 158 -7.66 2.34 1.27
N LYS A 159 -7.66 3.19 2.30
CA LYS A 159 -8.80 3.44 3.22
C LYS A 159 -9.33 2.18 3.91
N LEU A 160 -8.43 1.26 4.29
CA LEU A 160 -8.75 -0.05 4.89
C LEU A 160 -8.86 0.02 6.43
N GLN A 161 -9.80 0.81 6.94
CA GLN A 161 -9.93 1.10 8.38
C GLN A 161 -10.19 -0.14 9.27
N THR A 162 -10.62 -1.26 8.69
CA THR A 162 -10.90 -2.51 9.43
C THR A 162 -9.69 -3.05 10.20
N PHE A 163 -8.46 -2.76 9.76
CA PHE A 163 -7.23 -3.21 10.41
C PHE A 163 -6.66 -2.22 11.43
N GLN A 164 -7.30 -1.07 11.63
CA GLN A 164 -6.76 -0.04 12.53
C GLN A 164 -6.69 -0.52 13.97
N LYS A 165 -7.66 -1.35 14.39
CA LYS A 165 -7.68 -1.95 15.72
C LYS A 165 -6.46 -2.87 15.93
N ASP A 166 -6.23 -3.82 15.03
CA ASP A 166 -5.11 -4.77 15.15
C ASP A 166 -3.74 -4.07 15.20
N ILE A 167 -3.57 -2.99 14.41
CA ILE A 167 -2.35 -2.16 14.46
C ILE A 167 -2.20 -1.48 15.82
N ASN A 168 -3.28 -0.92 16.35
CA ASN A 168 -3.24 -0.23 17.64
C ASN A 168 -2.89 -1.22 18.76
N ASP A 169 -3.49 -2.41 18.76
CA ASP A 169 -3.22 -3.47 19.73
C ASP A 169 -1.74 -3.91 19.68
N LEU A 170 -1.16 -4.08 18.48
CA LEU A 170 0.26 -4.40 18.33
C LEU A 170 1.19 -3.24 18.73
N ARG A 171 0.79 -1.98 18.48
CA ARG A 171 1.54 -0.80 18.93
C ARG A 171 1.57 -0.70 20.46
N GLU A 172 0.45 -0.97 21.12
CA GLU A 172 0.38 -1.02 22.58
C GLU A 172 1.35 -2.06 23.15
N LYS A 173 1.37 -3.28 22.59
CA LYS A 173 2.34 -4.32 22.96
C LYS A 173 3.81 -3.87 22.77
N ILE A 174 4.12 -3.15 21.69
CA ILE A 174 5.47 -2.60 21.45
C ILE A 174 5.83 -1.58 22.55
N GLU A 175 4.92 -0.67 22.90
CA GLU A 175 5.18 0.31 23.95
C GLU A 175 5.36 -0.36 25.32
N GLU A 176 4.59 -1.40 25.63
CA GLU A 176 4.79 -2.21 26.82
C GLU A 176 6.19 -2.84 26.86
N LEU A 177 6.64 -3.47 25.76
CA LEU A 177 7.97 -4.06 25.68
C LEU A 177 9.09 -3.02 25.77
N LYS A 178 8.90 -1.83 25.19
CA LYS A 178 9.85 -0.71 25.34
C LYS A 178 9.96 -0.28 26.80
N LEU A 179 8.83 -0.20 27.50
CA LEU A 179 8.79 0.14 28.92
C LEU A 179 9.48 -0.94 29.76
N GLN A 180 9.16 -2.21 29.53
CA GLN A 180 9.81 -3.35 30.21
C GLN A 180 11.33 -3.32 30.01
N ARG A 181 11.81 -3.16 28.77
CA ARG A 181 13.25 -3.04 28.48
C ARG A 181 13.90 -1.85 29.17
N LYS A 182 13.19 -0.71 29.25
CA LYS A 182 13.67 0.48 29.99
C LYS A 182 13.82 0.17 31.49
N LEU A 183 12.86 -0.54 32.08
CA LEU A 183 12.90 -0.95 33.49
C LEU A 183 14.01 -1.99 33.76
N GLU A 184 14.17 -2.99 32.89
CA GLU A 184 15.26 -3.97 32.95
C GLU A 184 16.63 -3.26 32.90
N ASN A 185 16.80 -2.33 31.96
CA ASN A 185 18.02 -1.53 31.85
C ASN A 185 18.28 -0.71 33.12
N LYS A 186 17.25 -0.04 33.67
CA LYS A 186 17.38 0.67 34.95
C LYS A 186 17.84 -0.28 36.06
N ARG A 187 17.22 -1.45 36.21
CA ARG A 187 17.60 -2.45 37.22
C ARG A 187 19.05 -2.91 37.06
N LYS A 188 19.50 -3.16 35.83
CA LYS A 188 20.88 -3.55 35.53
C LYS A 188 21.88 -2.45 35.94
N ILE A 189 21.58 -1.20 35.58
CA ILE A 189 22.39 -0.03 35.97
C ILE A 189 22.45 0.10 37.49
N ARG A 190 21.31 0.06 38.18
CA ARG A 190 21.23 0.14 39.65
C ARG A 190 22.10 -0.92 40.33
N LYS A 191 22.00 -2.18 39.86
CA LYS A 191 22.78 -3.30 40.39
C LYS A 191 24.29 -3.06 40.25
N ILE A 192 24.73 -2.53 39.12
CA ILE A 192 26.15 -2.22 38.87
C ILE A 192 26.62 -1.09 39.78
N ILE A 193 25.84 -0.02 39.88
CA ILE A 193 26.16 1.13 40.75
C ILE A 193 26.31 0.68 42.21
N LEU A 194 25.33 -0.08 42.75
CA LEU A 194 25.40 -0.59 44.12
C LEU A 194 26.62 -1.49 44.38
N ASN A 195 27.02 -2.28 43.39
CA ASN A 195 28.19 -3.14 43.51
C ASN A 195 29.51 -2.36 43.44
N LEU A 196 29.54 -1.23 42.74
CA LEU A 196 30.74 -0.41 42.57
C LEU A 196 30.86 0.68 43.64
N SER A 197 29.75 1.15 44.23
CA SER A 197 29.73 2.19 45.26
C SER A 197 30.45 1.80 46.55
N THR A 198 30.60 0.51 46.82
CA THR A 198 31.38 -0.03 47.96
C THR A 198 32.85 -0.26 47.63
N LYS A 199 33.25 -0.16 46.36
CA LYS A 199 34.58 -0.54 45.87
C LYS A 199 35.40 0.64 45.34
N LYS A 200 34.73 1.68 44.84
CA LYS A 200 35.36 2.83 44.19
C LYS A 200 34.90 4.12 44.87
N GLU A 201 35.83 5.05 45.09
CA GLU A 201 35.49 6.39 45.60
C GLU A 201 34.80 7.23 44.54
N LYS A 202 35.17 7.02 43.27
CA LYS A 202 34.63 7.77 42.14
C LYS A 202 34.30 6.81 41.00
N LEU A 203 33.17 7.06 40.34
CA LEU A 203 32.68 6.24 39.24
C LEU A 203 32.19 7.12 38.10
N TYR A 204 32.71 6.89 36.89
CA TYR A 204 32.34 7.64 35.69
C TYR A 204 31.16 6.98 34.98
N VAL A 205 30.32 7.80 34.33
CA VAL A 205 29.19 7.31 33.53
C VAL A 205 29.66 6.37 32.40
N SER A 206 30.86 6.60 31.85
CA SER A 206 31.47 5.72 30.84
C SER A 206 31.76 4.32 31.37
N GLU A 207 32.28 4.19 32.60
CA GLU A 207 32.55 2.89 33.23
C GLU A 207 31.23 2.13 33.48
N ILE A 208 30.18 2.83 33.92
CA ILE A 208 28.85 2.22 34.08
C ILE A 208 28.30 1.76 32.73
N SER A 209 28.48 2.55 31.67
CA SER A 209 28.06 2.19 30.32
C SER A 209 28.76 0.93 29.83
N GLU A 210 30.07 0.84 30.06
CA GLU A 210 30.90 -0.31 29.69
C GLU A 210 30.46 -1.57 30.44
N GLU A 211 30.41 -1.53 31.77
CA GLU A 211 30.00 -2.66 32.63
C GLU A 211 28.55 -3.11 32.37
N SER A 212 27.67 -2.17 32.06
CA SER A 212 26.26 -2.47 31.79
C SER A 212 25.98 -2.88 30.35
N GLY A 213 26.87 -2.55 29.40
CA GLY A 213 26.61 -2.64 27.96
C GLY A 213 25.47 -1.73 27.49
N ILE A 214 25.11 -0.70 28.26
CA ILE A 214 23.99 0.22 27.97
C ILE A 214 24.56 1.59 27.57
N ASN A 215 24.70 1.81 26.27
CA ASN A 215 25.23 3.05 25.69
C ASN A 215 24.19 4.19 25.67
N LYS A 216 23.65 4.55 26.85
CA LYS A 216 22.65 5.62 27.01
C LYS A 216 22.96 6.46 28.25
N ASP A 217 23.93 7.37 28.14
CA ASP A 217 24.37 8.27 29.22
C ASP A 217 23.21 8.94 29.96
N ASN A 218 22.23 9.49 29.23
CA ASN A 218 21.08 10.16 29.84
C ASN A 218 20.25 9.23 30.74
N LEU A 219 20.13 7.94 30.38
CA LEU A 219 19.45 6.96 31.21
C LEU A 219 20.26 6.66 32.47
N ILE A 220 21.59 6.48 32.32
CA ILE A 220 22.49 6.22 33.44
C ILE A 220 22.48 7.39 34.44
N ILE A 221 22.67 8.62 33.95
CA ILE A 221 22.62 9.85 34.75
C ILE A 221 21.27 9.98 35.46
N GLY A 222 20.17 9.69 34.75
CA GLY A 222 18.84 9.69 35.35
C GLY A 222 18.71 8.68 36.49
N VAL A 223 19.24 7.47 36.33
CA VAL A 223 19.27 6.44 37.39
C VAL A 223 20.13 6.87 38.56
N ILE A 224 21.33 7.42 38.33
CA ILE A 224 22.21 7.91 39.40
C ILE A 224 21.49 8.95 40.26
N LYS A 225 20.88 9.96 39.62
CA LYS A 225 20.15 11.02 40.32
C LYS A 225 18.95 10.48 41.09
N GLU A 226 18.23 9.52 40.52
CA GLU A 226 17.10 8.85 41.17
C GLU A 226 17.56 8.08 42.41
N MET A 227 18.68 7.34 42.32
CA MET A 227 19.24 6.59 43.45
C MET A 227 19.74 7.51 44.56
N LEU A 228 20.44 8.61 44.22
CA LEU A 228 20.87 9.62 45.20
C LEU A 228 19.67 10.27 45.91
N LYS A 229 18.62 10.62 45.16
CA LYS A 229 17.40 11.24 45.72
C LYS A 229 16.65 10.31 46.66
N ASN A 230 16.66 9.01 46.37
CA ASN A 230 15.97 7.99 47.15
C ASN A 230 16.84 7.44 48.30
N ASP A 231 18.01 8.03 48.55
CA ASP A 231 19.00 7.54 49.51
C ASP A 231 19.37 6.06 49.29
N GLU A 232 19.29 5.56 48.06
CA GLU A 232 19.73 4.21 47.67
C GLU A 232 21.26 4.11 47.64
N ILE A 233 21.93 5.24 47.42
CA ILE A 233 23.39 5.41 47.45
C ILE A 233 23.72 6.78 48.04
N TYR A 234 24.85 6.88 48.74
CA TYR A 234 25.36 8.11 49.33
C TYR A 234 26.54 8.65 48.52
N GLY A 235 26.46 9.91 48.11
CA GLY A 235 27.49 10.57 47.31
C GLY A 235 27.05 11.88 46.66
N GLU A 236 27.90 12.42 45.78
CA GLU A 236 27.63 13.63 45.00
C GLU A 236 27.87 13.38 43.50
N TYR A 237 26.91 13.79 42.66
CA TYR A 237 27.04 13.70 41.21
C TYR A 237 27.59 15.00 40.61
N PHE A 238 28.73 14.89 39.92
CA PHE A 238 29.41 15.99 39.25
C PHE A 238 29.04 16.04 37.76
N THR A 239 28.26 17.04 37.39
CA THR A 239 27.75 17.20 36.01
C THR A 239 28.88 17.41 34.98
N ASN A 240 29.91 18.20 35.33
CA ASN A 240 31.01 18.55 34.41
C ASN A 240 31.85 17.34 34.00
N SER A 241 32.15 16.47 34.96
CA SER A 241 32.96 15.27 34.74
C SER A 241 32.13 14.01 34.46
N ARG A 242 30.80 14.12 34.50
CA ARG A 242 29.85 12.99 34.39
C ARG A 242 30.27 11.82 35.28
N SER A 243 30.52 12.13 36.55
CA SER A 243 30.96 11.14 37.54
C SER A 243 30.23 11.33 38.85
N ILE A 244 30.15 10.26 39.63
CA ILE A 244 29.67 10.26 41.01
C ILE A 244 30.85 10.00 41.95
N SER A 245 30.95 10.79 43.02
CA SER A 245 31.85 10.51 44.15
C SER A 245 31.03 9.91 45.27
N PHE A 246 31.41 8.74 45.75
CA PHE A 246 30.69 7.99 46.78
C PHE A 246 31.24 8.27 48.18
N ASP A 247 30.35 8.29 49.16
CA ASP A 247 30.73 8.06 50.55
C ASP A 247 30.77 6.55 50.80
N ILE A 248 31.96 5.96 50.64
CA ILE A 248 32.13 4.50 50.73
C ILE A 248 31.71 3.98 52.11
N GLN A 249 32.09 4.70 53.18
CA GLN A 249 31.84 4.25 54.55
C GLN A 249 30.34 4.21 54.85
N HIS A 250 29.59 5.24 54.45
CA HIS A 250 28.13 5.23 54.58
C HIS A 250 27.47 4.14 53.73
N ASN A 251 27.91 3.95 52.48
CA ASN A 251 27.35 2.92 51.61
C ASN A 251 27.59 1.50 52.17
N ILE A 252 28.77 1.22 52.71
CA ILE A 252 29.09 -0.07 53.36
C ILE A 252 28.22 -0.25 54.60
N ALA A 253 28.14 0.77 55.46
CA ALA A 253 27.36 0.70 56.70
C ALA A 253 25.87 0.42 56.44
N GLU A 254 25.27 1.06 55.42
CA GLU A 254 23.85 0.82 55.10
C GLU A 254 23.63 -0.58 54.51
N ILE A 255 24.57 -1.09 53.69
CA ILE A 255 24.51 -2.47 53.20
C ILE A 255 24.62 -3.47 54.35
N ASP A 256 25.54 -3.27 55.29
CA ASP A 256 25.71 -4.14 56.46
C ASP A 256 24.47 -4.14 57.36
N LYS A 257 23.84 -2.97 57.54
CA LYS A 257 22.57 -2.81 58.26
C LYS A 257 21.41 -3.53 57.55
N LEU A 258 21.32 -3.45 56.22
CA LEU A 258 20.32 -4.21 55.46
C LEU A 258 20.55 -5.72 55.59
N MET A 259 21.81 -6.15 55.57
CA MET A 259 22.18 -7.55 55.75
C MET A 259 21.90 -8.06 57.16
N SER A 260 22.07 -7.24 58.20
CA SER A 260 21.74 -7.64 59.58
C SER A 260 20.24 -7.84 59.74
N VAL A 261 19.41 -6.92 59.24
CA VAL A 261 17.94 -7.04 59.22
C VAL A 261 17.49 -8.29 58.46
N PHE A 262 18.10 -8.57 57.31
CA PHE A 262 17.80 -9.78 56.54
C PHE A 262 18.14 -11.07 57.31
N ARG A 263 19.30 -11.12 57.97
CA ARG A 263 19.70 -12.27 58.81
C ARG A 263 18.78 -12.46 60.01
N GLU A 264 18.31 -11.38 60.62
CA GLU A 264 17.33 -11.45 61.72
C GLU A 264 15.99 -12.00 61.22
N TRP A 265 15.51 -11.53 60.07
CA TRP A 265 14.30 -12.06 59.42
C TRP A 265 14.43 -13.55 59.10
N GLU A 266 15.57 -13.99 58.56
CA GLU A 266 15.85 -15.39 58.22
C GLU A 266 15.87 -16.29 59.46
N LYS A 267 16.49 -15.83 60.56
CA LYS A 267 16.51 -16.53 61.85
C LYS A 267 15.12 -16.59 62.51
N GLY A 268 14.28 -15.59 62.27
CA GLY A 268 12.95 -15.51 62.86
C GLY A 268 11.92 -16.51 62.31
N ASN A 269 12.20 -17.23 61.21
CA ASN A 269 11.24 -18.11 60.51
C ASN A 269 9.87 -17.43 60.22
N ILE A 270 9.81 -16.09 60.18
CA ILE A 270 8.60 -15.30 59.99
C ILE A 270 8.18 -15.41 58.51
N GLY A 271 7.54 -16.52 58.15
CA GLY A 271 7.10 -16.81 56.78
C GLY A 271 7.15 -18.28 56.36
N LYS A 272 7.81 -19.17 57.11
CA LYS A 272 7.66 -20.62 56.90
C LYS A 272 6.33 -21.08 57.50
N LYS A 273 5.24 -20.97 56.72
CA LYS A 273 4.04 -21.76 56.98
C LYS A 273 4.44 -23.24 56.87
N ASN A 274 4.32 -23.96 57.99
CA ASN A 274 4.21 -25.42 57.99
C ASN A 274 3.00 -25.86 57.15
#